data_AF-A0A537VCG8-F1
#
_entry.id   AF-A0A537VCG8-F1
#
_cell.length_a   1.000
_cell.length_b   1.000
_cell.length_c   1.000
_cell.angle_alpha   90.00
_cell.angle_beta   90.00
_cell.angle_gamma   90.00
#
_symmetry.space_group_name_H-M   'P 1'
#
loop_
_entity.id
_entity.type
_entity.pdbx_description
1 polymer ?
#
loop_
_entity_poly.entity_id
_entity_poly.type
_entity_poly.pdbx_seq_one_letter_code
_entity_poly.pdbx_strand_id
1 'polypeptide(L)'
;MADLQDRLALGDAIVADRERAVGDLAAAKARLDARARALDGALAAQQATVKELRAAQEEQANALASEQAALAQLSETRDRIVTLIARLKKRLHAEDVAAVARAFQGADHVSYGDWADLLLRIFDAPTCRENRVVVVAWQVQEFTQAAWNPLATTHRMPGSMDFNGAGVQDFVSLAQGLEATKETIQNGWDVYGYGAIVTSLHRCADASTTASRIAASSWCSGCVNGNYVVGVVPTVEADLATYSSL
;
A
#
# COMPACT_ATOMS: atom_id res chain seq x y z
N MET A 1 40.26 -79.22 -47.70
CA MET A 1 38.97 -79.21 -46.98
C MET A 1 38.92 -78.13 -45.89
N ALA A 2 40.01 -77.83 -45.16
CA ALA A 2 40.04 -76.75 -44.15
C ALA A 2 39.77 -75.33 -44.69
N ASP A 3 40.39 -74.93 -45.81
CA ASP A 3 40.27 -73.56 -46.40
C ASP A 3 38.84 -73.16 -46.82
N LEU A 4 38.00 -74.12 -47.19
CA LEU A 4 36.59 -73.86 -47.53
C LEU A 4 35.71 -73.66 -46.28
N GLN A 5 36.02 -74.33 -45.18
CA GLN A 5 35.31 -74.17 -43.91
C GLN A 5 35.65 -72.82 -43.26
N ASP A 6 36.91 -72.39 -43.33
CA ASP A 6 37.34 -71.09 -42.78
C ASP A 6 36.69 -69.90 -43.52
N ARG A 7 36.56 -70.01 -44.85
CA ARG A 7 35.87 -68.98 -45.67
C ARG A 7 34.37 -68.91 -45.39
N LEU A 8 33.71 -70.04 -45.15
CA LEU A 8 32.30 -70.08 -44.73
C LEU A 8 32.12 -69.47 -43.34
N ALA A 9 32.98 -69.82 -42.38
CA ALA A 9 32.94 -69.26 -41.03
C ALA A 9 33.16 -67.73 -41.01
N LEU A 10 34.07 -67.20 -41.85
CA LEU A 10 34.26 -65.76 -42.01
C LEU A 10 33.03 -65.09 -42.65
N GLY A 11 32.43 -65.72 -43.66
CA GLY A 11 31.19 -65.25 -44.28
C GLY A 11 30.04 -65.15 -43.27
N ASP A 12 29.84 -66.18 -42.46
CA ASP A 12 28.82 -66.23 -41.41
C ASP A 12 29.09 -65.16 -40.33
N ALA A 13 30.35 -64.94 -39.95
CA ALA A 13 30.72 -63.89 -38.99
C ALA A 13 30.43 -62.47 -39.53
N ILE A 14 30.70 -62.23 -40.82
CA ILE A 14 30.40 -60.94 -41.48
C ILE A 14 28.89 -60.71 -41.56
N VAL A 15 28.10 -61.76 -41.86
CA VAL A 15 26.63 -61.69 -41.87
C VAL A 15 26.12 -61.38 -40.47
N ALA A 16 26.58 -62.10 -39.44
CA ALA A 16 26.19 -61.87 -38.05
C ALA A 16 26.60 -60.49 -37.52
N ASP A 17 27.74 -59.94 -37.96
CA ASP A 17 28.16 -58.58 -37.63
C ASP A 17 27.29 -57.52 -38.30
N ARG A 18 26.95 -57.71 -39.57
CA ARG A 18 26.03 -56.84 -40.31
C ARG A 18 24.63 -56.85 -39.71
N GLU A 19 24.12 -58.02 -39.30
CA GLU A 19 22.83 -58.13 -38.62
C GLU A 19 22.82 -57.40 -37.28
N ARG A 20 23.89 -57.51 -36.48
CA ARG A 20 24.07 -56.74 -35.25
C ARG A 20 24.10 -55.23 -35.52
N ALA A 21 24.89 -54.78 -36.49
CA ALA A 21 24.99 -53.36 -36.84
C ALA A 21 23.64 -52.78 -37.31
N VAL A 22 22.84 -53.55 -38.07
CA VAL A 22 21.48 -53.17 -38.48
C VAL A 22 20.55 -53.10 -37.27
N GLY A 23 20.64 -54.06 -36.34
CA GLY A 23 19.90 -54.04 -35.08
C GLY A 23 20.23 -52.82 -34.21
N ASP A 24 21.52 -52.50 -34.07
CA ASP A 24 22.00 -51.35 -33.32
C ASP A 24 21.56 -50.02 -33.94
N LEU A 25 21.60 -49.91 -35.27
CA LEU A 25 21.10 -48.75 -36.01
C LEU A 25 19.59 -48.57 -35.80
N ALA A 26 18.81 -49.66 -35.88
CA ALA A 26 17.38 -49.63 -35.62
C ALA A 26 17.06 -49.18 -34.18
N ALA A 27 17.82 -49.69 -33.20
CA ALA A 27 17.69 -49.29 -31.80
C ALA A 27 18.07 -47.81 -31.59
N ALA A 28 19.15 -47.33 -32.23
CA ALA A 28 19.56 -45.93 -32.18
C ALA A 28 18.49 -45.01 -32.77
N LYS A 29 17.91 -45.37 -33.93
CA LYS A 29 16.78 -44.66 -34.54
C LYS A 29 15.58 -44.60 -33.59
N ALA A 30 15.17 -45.73 -33.01
CA ALA A 30 14.05 -45.76 -32.08
C ALA A 30 14.28 -44.85 -30.86
N ARG A 31 15.52 -44.79 -30.34
CA ARG A 31 15.89 -43.88 -29.24
C ARG A 31 15.82 -42.40 -29.66
N LEU A 32 16.26 -42.06 -30.87
CA LEU A 32 16.17 -40.68 -31.38
C LEU A 32 14.71 -40.28 -31.60
N ASP A 33 13.88 -41.14 -32.19
CA ASP A 33 12.45 -40.90 -32.41
C ASP A 33 11.69 -40.75 -31.07
N ALA A 34 12.09 -41.48 -30.02
CA ALA A 34 11.57 -41.31 -28.67
C ALA A 34 11.99 -39.97 -28.04
N ARG A 35 13.27 -39.58 -28.20
CA ARG A 35 13.77 -38.29 -27.71
C ARG A 35 13.13 -37.10 -28.41
N ALA A 36 12.92 -37.17 -29.73
CA ALA A 36 12.24 -36.14 -30.50
C ALA A 36 10.82 -35.91 -29.95
N ARG A 37 10.05 -36.99 -29.77
CA ARG A 37 8.70 -36.91 -29.17
C ARG A 37 8.70 -36.35 -27.75
N ALA A 38 9.70 -36.70 -26.94
CA ALA A 38 9.83 -36.16 -25.59
C ALA A 38 10.12 -34.64 -25.60
N LEU A 39 10.97 -34.17 -26.52
CA LEU A 39 11.27 -32.75 -26.68
C LEU A 39 10.05 -31.97 -27.21
N ASP A 40 9.31 -32.51 -28.17
CA ASP A 40 8.08 -31.91 -28.67
C ASP A 40 7.03 -31.78 -27.56
N GLY A 41 6.88 -32.82 -26.73
CA GLY A 41 6.03 -32.79 -25.55
C GLY A 41 6.47 -31.76 -24.51
N ALA A 42 7.77 -31.64 -24.25
CA ALA A 42 8.31 -30.64 -23.33
C ALA A 42 8.12 -29.21 -23.84
N LEU A 43 8.30 -28.98 -25.15
CA LEU A 43 8.07 -27.66 -25.76
C LEU A 43 6.59 -27.27 -25.68
N ALA A 44 5.68 -28.20 -25.98
CA ALA A 44 4.25 -27.96 -25.84
C ALA A 44 3.85 -27.64 -24.39
N ALA A 45 4.39 -28.37 -23.42
CA ALA A 45 4.19 -28.09 -22.00
C ALA A 45 4.73 -26.70 -21.61
N GLN A 46 5.94 -26.35 -22.04
CA GLN A 46 6.53 -25.04 -21.79
C GLN A 46 5.68 -23.91 -22.38
N GLN A 47 5.17 -24.07 -23.61
CA GLN A 47 4.28 -23.09 -24.25
C GLN A 47 2.98 -22.92 -23.47
N ALA A 48 2.39 -24.01 -22.95
CA ALA A 48 1.21 -23.95 -22.11
C ALA A 48 1.48 -23.17 -20.81
N THR A 49 2.58 -23.46 -20.11
CA THR A 49 2.98 -22.74 -18.90
C THR A 49 3.22 -21.25 -19.17
N VAL A 50 3.89 -20.90 -20.28
CA VAL A 50 4.09 -19.48 -20.64
C VAL A 50 2.76 -18.78 -20.91
N LYS A 51 1.80 -19.46 -21.53
CA LYS A 51 0.46 -18.92 -21.77
C LYS A 51 -0.31 -18.70 -20.47
N GLU A 52 -0.27 -19.67 -19.56
CA GLU A 52 -0.87 -19.55 -18.22
C GLU A 52 -0.27 -18.40 -17.43
N LEU A 53 1.07 -18.27 -17.43
CA LEU A 53 1.75 -17.17 -16.74
C LEU A 53 1.35 -15.81 -17.30
N ARG A 54 1.22 -15.66 -18.62
CA ARG A 54 0.75 -14.42 -19.24
C ARG A 54 -0.68 -14.09 -18.84
N ALA A 55 -1.58 -15.07 -18.86
CA ALA A 55 -2.96 -14.89 -18.42
C ALA A 55 -3.02 -14.46 -16.94
N ALA A 56 -2.22 -15.08 -16.08
CA ALA A 56 -2.14 -14.71 -14.66
C ALA A 56 -1.57 -13.28 -14.46
N GLN A 57 -0.59 -12.88 -15.27
CA GLN A 57 -0.05 -11.51 -15.22
C GLN A 57 -1.09 -10.47 -15.67
N GLU A 58 -1.85 -10.76 -16.73
CA GLU A 58 -2.95 -9.90 -17.18
C GLU A 58 -4.05 -9.77 -16.12
N GLU A 59 -4.42 -10.88 -15.47
CA GLU A 59 -5.39 -10.89 -14.37
C GLU A 59 -4.91 -10.04 -13.18
N GLN A 60 -3.65 -10.19 -12.76
CA GLN A 60 -3.07 -9.37 -11.69
C GLN A 60 -3.03 -7.88 -12.06
N ALA A 61 -2.66 -7.54 -13.30
CA ALA A 61 -2.63 -6.16 -13.76
C ALA A 61 -4.03 -5.53 -13.74
N ASN A 62 -5.04 -6.28 -14.18
CA ASN A 62 -6.43 -5.83 -14.15
C ASN A 62 -6.95 -5.66 -12.71
N ALA A 63 -6.60 -6.58 -11.81
CA ALA A 63 -6.95 -6.47 -10.39
C ALA A 63 -6.34 -5.22 -9.75
N LEU A 64 -5.06 -4.95 -10.00
CA LEU A 64 -4.38 -3.75 -9.51
C LEU A 64 -5.02 -2.47 -10.07
N ALA A 65 -5.36 -2.45 -11.36
CA ALA A 65 -6.04 -1.30 -11.97
C ALA A 65 -7.42 -1.06 -11.36
N SER A 66 -8.18 -2.13 -11.07
CA SER A 66 -9.48 -2.03 -10.39
C SER A 66 -9.34 -1.49 -8.97
N GLU A 67 -8.33 -1.95 -8.23
CA GLU A 67 -8.05 -1.47 -6.87
C GLU A 67 -7.66 0.02 -6.87
N GLN A 68 -6.80 0.44 -7.79
CA GLN A 68 -6.43 1.84 -7.96
C GLN A 68 -7.64 2.73 -8.30
N ALA A 69 -8.55 2.26 -9.15
CA ALA A 69 -9.78 2.97 -9.48
C ALA A 69 -10.71 3.12 -8.26
N ALA A 70 -10.83 2.06 -7.44
CA ALA A 70 -11.61 2.10 -6.21
C ALA A 70 -11.02 3.09 -5.19
N LEU A 71 -9.69 3.09 -5.01
CA LEU A 71 -8.99 4.06 -4.14
C LEU A 71 -9.19 5.51 -4.62
N ALA A 72 -9.13 5.75 -5.93
CA ALA A 72 -9.40 7.06 -6.49
C ALA A 72 -10.86 7.51 -6.23
N GLN A 73 -11.83 6.60 -6.39
CA GLN A 73 -13.24 6.88 -6.11
C GLN A 73 -13.49 7.16 -4.61
N LEU A 74 -12.81 6.46 -3.71
CA LEU A 74 -12.88 6.74 -2.28
C LEU A 74 -12.30 8.12 -1.95
N SER A 75 -11.16 8.48 -2.54
CA SER A 75 -10.58 9.82 -2.40
C SER A 75 -11.53 10.92 -2.89
N GLU A 76 -12.15 10.73 -4.06
CA GLU A 76 -13.12 11.68 -4.59
C GLU A 76 -14.36 11.80 -3.69
N THR A 77 -14.85 10.67 -3.16
CA THR A 77 -16.00 10.64 -2.25
C THR A 77 -15.71 11.40 -0.96
N ARG A 78 -14.52 11.21 -0.37
CA ARG A 78 -14.05 11.98 0.78
C ARG A 78 -14.07 13.48 0.48
N ASP A 79 -13.50 13.91 -0.63
CA ASP A 79 -13.39 15.33 -0.98
C ASP A 79 -14.79 15.96 -1.21
N ARG A 80 -15.72 15.20 -1.80
CA ARG A 80 -17.13 15.60 -1.93
C ARG A 80 -17.81 15.74 -0.57
N ILE A 81 -17.62 14.78 0.34
CA ILE A 81 -18.17 14.84 1.71
C ILE A 81 -17.65 16.08 2.43
N VAL A 82 -16.34 16.33 2.40
CA VAL A 82 -15.74 17.50 3.03
C VAL A 82 -16.32 18.81 2.46
N THR A 83 -16.43 18.91 1.13
CA THR A 83 -17.01 20.08 0.47
C THR A 83 -18.48 20.30 0.85
N LEU A 84 -19.24 19.21 1.01
CA LEU A 84 -20.63 19.26 1.47
C LEU A 84 -20.71 19.75 2.92
N ILE A 85 -19.88 19.22 3.83
CA ILE A 85 -19.82 19.67 5.23
C ILE A 85 -19.52 21.17 5.27
N ALA A 86 -18.52 21.64 4.54
CA ALA A 86 -18.16 23.05 4.46
C ALA A 86 -19.30 23.95 3.97
N ARG A 87 -20.02 23.49 2.93
CA ARG A 87 -21.16 24.22 2.37
C ARG A 87 -22.33 24.26 3.36
N LEU A 88 -22.56 23.17 4.08
CA LEU A 88 -23.55 23.10 5.15
C LEU A 88 -23.16 24.07 6.29
N LYS A 89 -21.89 24.10 6.72
CA LYS A 89 -21.38 25.05 7.73
C LYS A 89 -21.69 26.51 7.37
N LYS A 90 -21.61 26.88 6.09
CA LYS A 90 -21.87 28.26 5.62
C LYS A 90 -23.35 28.64 5.50
N ARG A 91 -24.26 27.67 5.35
CA ARG A 91 -25.69 27.93 5.09
C ARG A 91 -26.58 27.74 6.32
N LEU A 92 -26.11 26.98 7.28
CA LEU A 92 -26.86 26.62 8.47
C LEU A 92 -26.55 27.60 9.62
N HIS A 93 -27.52 27.80 10.51
CA HIS A 93 -27.28 28.51 11.76
C HIS A 93 -26.24 27.74 12.59
N ALA A 94 -25.42 28.43 13.40
CA ALA A 94 -24.29 27.81 14.12
C ALA A 94 -24.66 26.51 14.89
N GLU A 95 -25.91 26.42 15.34
CA GLU A 95 -26.50 25.29 16.07
C GLU A 95 -26.63 24.02 15.19
N ASP A 96 -27.06 24.18 13.94
CA ASP A 96 -27.22 23.10 12.96
C ASP A 96 -25.85 22.64 12.40
N VAL A 97 -24.90 23.57 12.29
CA VAL A 97 -23.50 23.29 11.91
C VAL A 97 -22.81 22.40 12.92
N ALA A 98 -23.02 22.68 14.22
CA ALA A 98 -22.51 21.85 15.30
C ALA A 98 -23.16 20.45 15.29
N ALA A 99 -24.41 20.29 14.86
CA ALA A 99 -25.04 18.98 14.73
C ALA A 99 -24.45 18.14 13.59
N VAL A 100 -24.20 18.74 12.42
CA VAL A 100 -23.55 18.06 11.28
C VAL A 100 -22.09 17.74 11.58
N ALA A 101 -21.34 18.67 12.19
CA ALA A 101 -19.97 18.42 12.59
C ALA A 101 -19.90 17.28 13.64
N ARG A 102 -20.82 17.25 14.62
CA ARG A 102 -20.95 16.14 15.58
C ARG A 102 -21.30 14.80 14.91
N ALA A 103 -22.12 14.80 13.87
CA ALA A 103 -22.48 13.58 13.15
C ALA A 103 -21.31 13.01 12.31
N PHE A 104 -20.35 13.85 11.91
CA PHE A 104 -19.18 13.44 11.13
C PHE A 104 -17.90 13.25 11.96
N GLN A 105 -17.80 13.87 13.14
CA GLN A 105 -16.59 13.87 13.97
C GLN A 105 -16.83 13.45 15.44
N GLY A 106 -18.06 13.09 15.83
CA GLY A 106 -18.43 12.72 17.21
C GLY A 106 -18.84 13.91 18.08
N ALA A 107 -19.45 13.68 19.25
CA ALA A 107 -19.97 14.76 20.12
C ALA A 107 -18.88 15.66 20.75
N ASP A 108 -17.63 15.20 20.72
CA ASP A 108 -16.49 15.69 21.49
C ASP A 108 -15.31 16.00 20.55
N HIS A 109 -15.45 17.02 19.70
CA HIS A 109 -14.44 17.41 18.71
C HIS A 109 -14.07 18.89 18.81
N VAL A 110 -12.81 19.19 18.51
CA VAL A 110 -12.29 20.53 18.22
C VAL A 110 -12.00 20.58 16.71
N SER A 111 -12.07 21.75 16.08
CA SER A 111 -11.84 21.86 14.64
C SER A 111 -10.44 21.34 14.26
N TYR A 112 -10.28 20.82 13.04
CA TYR A 112 -8.97 20.35 12.56
C TYR A 112 -7.89 21.42 12.67
N GLY A 113 -8.23 22.68 12.42
CA GLY A 113 -7.32 23.81 12.57
C GLY A 113 -6.90 24.06 14.02
N ASP A 114 -7.87 24.08 14.95
CA ASP A 114 -7.58 24.30 16.37
C ASP A 114 -6.78 23.14 16.97
N TRP A 115 -7.12 21.91 16.59
CA TRP A 115 -6.38 20.72 17.00
C TRP A 115 -4.95 20.75 16.46
N ALA A 116 -4.78 21.10 15.18
CA ALA A 116 -3.45 21.25 14.56
C ALA A 116 -2.60 22.29 15.31
N ASP A 117 -3.18 23.44 15.66
CA ASP A 117 -2.49 24.50 16.38
C ASP A 117 -2.10 24.08 17.81
N LEU A 118 -2.89 23.21 18.45
CA LEU A 118 -2.55 22.62 19.75
C LEU A 118 -1.43 21.58 19.62
N LEU A 119 -1.50 20.70 18.62
CA LEU A 119 -0.45 19.70 18.38
C LEU A 119 0.89 20.37 18.08
N LEU A 120 0.91 21.38 17.20
CA LEU A 120 2.13 22.12 16.85
C LEU A 120 2.77 22.76 18.08
N ARG A 121 1.96 23.34 18.98
CA ARG A 121 2.45 23.90 20.24
C ARG A 121 3.03 22.84 21.17
N ILE A 122 2.45 21.64 21.24
CA ILE A 122 2.98 20.55 22.07
C ILE A 122 4.35 20.06 21.60
N PHE A 123 4.63 20.20 20.30
CA PHE A 123 5.94 19.90 19.74
C PHE A 123 6.85 21.12 19.65
N ASP A 124 6.53 22.28 20.25
CA ASP A 124 7.31 23.52 20.09
C ASP A 124 7.59 23.88 18.62
N ALA A 125 6.65 23.56 17.73
CA ALA A 125 6.71 23.88 16.31
C ALA A 125 5.92 25.16 16.01
N PRO A 126 6.36 26.00 15.05
CA PRO A 126 5.61 27.19 14.65
C PRO A 126 4.22 26.84 14.09
N THR A 127 3.20 27.64 14.41
CA THR A 127 1.85 27.56 13.79
C THR A 127 1.78 28.26 12.43
N CYS A 128 2.85 28.18 11.65
CA CYS A 128 2.90 28.76 10.31
C CYS A 128 1.94 28.05 9.35
N ARG A 129 1.65 28.70 8.21
CA ARG A 129 0.65 28.20 7.24
C ARG A 129 0.99 26.79 6.76
N GLU A 130 2.25 26.53 6.46
CA GLU A 130 2.74 25.29 5.87
C GLU A 130 2.56 24.11 6.83
N ASN A 131 2.89 24.32 8.11
CA ASN A 131 2.65 23.35 9.17
C ASN A 131 1.14 23.09 9.38
N ARG A 132 0.32 24.14 9.36
CA ARG A 132 -1.14 23.97 9.48
C ARG A 132 -1.70 23.20 8.29
N VAL A 133 -1.27 23.50 7.06
CA VAL A 133 -1.67 22.77 5.85
C VAL A 133 -1.37 21.27 6.01
N VAL A 134 -0.15 20.90 6.37
CA VAL A 134 0.21 19.47 6.41
C VAL A 134 -0.46 18.72 7.56
N VAL A 135 -0.61 19.33 8.75
CA VAL A 135 -1.30 18.67 9.87
C VAL A 135 -2.80 18.53 9.59
N VAL A 136 -3.44 19.54 8.99
CA VAL A 136 -4.84 19.43 8.54
C VAL A 136 -4.97 18.39 7.43
N ALA A 137 -4.05 18.34 6.46
CA ALA A 137 -4.04 17.31 5.42
C ALA A 137 -3.88 15.91 5.99
N TRP A 138 -3.10 15.73 7.07
CA TRP A 138 -2.97 14.46 7.77
C TRP A 138 -4.29 14.04 8.42
N GLN A 139 -4.97 14.94 9.13
CA GLN A 139 -6.30 14.68 9.71
C GLN A 139 -7.33 14.32 8.63
N VAL A 140 -7.32 15.02 7.49
CA VAL A 140 -8.19 14.71 6.34
C VAL A 140 -7.85 13.36 5.71
N GLN A 141 -6.58 12.98 5.67
CA GLN A 141 -6.16 11.69 5.14
C GLN A 141 -6.60 10.54 6.06
N GLU A 142 -6.55 10.72 7.37
CA GLU A 142 -7.01 9.73 8.35
C GLU A 142 -8.54 9.62 8.39
N PHE A 143 -9.23 10.76 8.32
CA PHE A 143 -10.69 10.86 8.24
C PHE A 143 -11.43 9.98 9.27
N THR A 144 -10.92 9.97 10.50
CA THR A 144 -11.47 9.19 11.61
C THR A 144 -12.49 9.96 12.43
N GLN A 145 -13.40 9.24 13.10
CA GLN A 145 -14.38 9.79 14.05
C GLN A 145 -14.01 9.48 15.51
N ALA A 146 -12.80 8.96 15.74
CA ALA A 146 -12.33 8.62 17.07
C ALA A 146 -12.21 9.87 17.97
N ALA A 147 -12.77 9.80 19.17
CA ALA A 147 -12.88 10.92 20.09
C ALA A 147 -11.49 11.45 20.48
N TRP A 148 -11.26 12.74 20.20
CA TRP A 148 -9.99 13.44 20.43
C TRP A 148 -8.75 12.81 19.76
N ASN A 149 -8.95 11.99 18.72
CA ASN A 149 -7.89 11.24 18.05
C ASN A 149 -7.91 11.42 16.52
N PRO A 150 -7.75 12.65 16.00
CA PRO A 150 -7.92 12.91 14.57
C PRO A 150 -6.78 12.36 13.69
N LEU A 151 -5.69 11.86 14.30
CA LEU A 151 -4.62 11.14 13.59
C LEU A 151 -4.71 9.62 13.75
N ALA A 152 -5.78 9.10 14.35
CA ALA A 152 -6.04 7.66 14.51
C ALA A 152 -4.93 6.86 15.22
N THR A 153 -4.25 7.43 16.22
CA THR A 153 -3.25 6.67 16.99
C THR A 153 -3.90 5.51 17.75
N THR A 154 -3.14 4.42 17.89
CA THR A 154 -3.51 3.24 18.68
C THR A 154 -2.92 3.24 20.08
N HIS A 155 -2.22 4.31 20.47
CA HIS A 155 -1.58 4.43 21.77
C HIS A 155 -2.60 4.52 22.90
N ARG A 156 -2.70 3.46 23.71
CA ARG A 156 -3.64 3.38 24.85
C ARG A 156 -3.21 4.31 25.99
N MET A 157 -4.17 5.08 26.49
CA MET A 157 -4.02 5.92 27.68
C MET A 157 -4.94 5.43 28.80
N PRO A 158 -4.71 5.81 30.08
CA PRO A 158 -5.61 5.44 31.16
C PRO A 158 -7.07 5.87 30.89
N GLY A 159 -7.96 4.89 30.83
CA GLY A 159 -9.38 5.11 30.57
C GLY A 159 -9.77 5.29 29.09
N SER A 160 -8.82 5.26 28.14
CA SER A 160 -9.16 5.22 26.72
C SER A 160 -9.80 3.88 26.34
N MET A 161 -10.60 3.89 25.29
CA MET A 161 -11.28 2.70 24.76
C MET A 161 -10.90 2.47 23.30
N ASP A 162 -11.05 1.25 22.81
CA ASP A 162 -10.88 0.97 21.38
C ASP A 162 -12.09 1.53 20.60
N PHE A 163 -11.82 2.47 19.69
CA PHE A 163 -12.79 2.97 18.71
C PHE A 163 -13.13 1.88 17.67
N ASN A 164 -12.13 1.08 17.28
CA ASN A 164 -12.30 0.03 16.27
C ASN A 164 -11.41 -1.20 16.52
N GLY A 165 -11.60 -2.25 15.71
CA GLY A 165 -10.85 -3.50 15.82
C GLY A 165 -9.35 -3.41 15.45
N ALA A 166 -8.90 -2.30 14.86
CA ALA A 166 -7.47 -2.05 14.61
C ALA A 166 -6.78 -1.44 15.85
N GLY A 167 -7.52 -1.13 16.91
CA GLY A 167 -6.99 -0.57 18.15
C GLY A 167 -6.85 0.95 18.14
N VAL A 168 -7.44 1.66 17.16
CA VAL A 168 -7.55 3.13 17.22
C VAL A 168 -8.28 3.50 18.51
N GLN A 169 -7.80 4.50 19.24
CA GLN A 169 -8.36 4.85 20.55
C GLN A 169 -9.39 5.97 20.49
N ASP A 170 -10.45 5.85 21.28
CA ASP A 170 -11.26 6.95 21.79
C ASP A 170 -10.65 7.42 23.12
N PHE A 171 -10.24 8.69 23.20
CA PHE A 171 -9.68 9.27 24.41
C PHE A 171 -10.74 9.96 25.26
N VAL A 172 -10.49 10.10 26.56
CA VAL A 172 -11.45 10.69 27.49
C VAL A 172 -11.49 12.23 27.45
N SER A 173 -10.48 12.86 26.82
CA SER A 173 -10.40 14.31 26.70
C SER A 173 -9.43 14.75 25.60
N LEU A 174 -9.59 16.00 25.14
CA LEU A 174 -8.67 16.65 24.19
C LEU A 174 -7.21 16.59 24.65
N ALA A 175 -6.96 16.92 25.92
CA ALA A 175 -5.61 16.92 26.48
C ALA A 175 -4.99 15.52 26.45
N GLN A 176 -5.78 14.49 26.78
CA GLN A 176 -5.30 13.11 26.71
C GLN A 176 -4.99 12.67 25.27
N GLY A 177 -5.83 13.02 24.29
CA GLY A 177 -5.58 12.64 22.90
C GLY A 177 -4.38 13.34 22.27
N LEU A 178 -4.15 14.60 22.64
CA LEU A 178 -2.93 15.33 22.28
C LEU A 178 -1.68 14.68 22.90
N GLU A 179 -1.70 14.31 24.18
CA GLU A 179 -0.57 13.63 24.82
C GLU A 179 -0.35 12.24 24.22
N ALA A 180 -1.41 11.47 23.96
CA ALA A 180 -1.29 10.17 23.31
C ALA A 180 -0.64 10.26 21.92
N THR A 181 -1.02 11.28 21.14
CA THR A 181 -0.39 11.54 19.84
C THR A 181 1.09 11.89 20.00
N LYS A 182 1.41 12.73 20.99
CA LYS A 182 2.78 13.10 21.31
C LYS A 182 3.62 11.88 21.71
N GLU A 183 3.12 11.05 22.62
CA GLU A 183 3.78 9.80 23.04
C GLU A 183 3.97 8.86 21.85
N THR A 184 2.97 8.75 20.96
CA THR A 184 3.09 7.94 19.73
C THR A 184 4.27 8.39 18.87
N ILE A 185 4.38 9.70 18.62
CA ILE A 185 5.43 10.29 17.80
C ILE A 185 6.80 10.18 18.49
N GLN A 186 6.88 10.42 19.78
CA GLN A 186 8.12 10.36 20.56
C GLN A 186 8.64 8.93 20.69
N ASN A 187 7.76 7.95 20.97
CA ASN A 187 8.13 6.54 21.07
C ASN A 187 8.57 5.97 19.71
N GLY A 188 8.04 6.52 18.61
CA GLY A 188 8.42 6.15 17.25
C GLY A 188 9.48 7.04 16.60
N TRP A 189 10.14 7.91 17.38
CA TRP A 189 11.00 8.98 16.85
C TRP A 189 12.04 8.47 15.84
N ASP A 190 12.89 7.52 16.27
CA ASP A 190 13.91 6.92 15.41
C ASP A 190 13.40 5.68 14.69
N VAL A 191 12.73 4.78 15.41
CA VAL A 191 12.36 3.45 14.91
C VAL A 191 11.32 3.52 13.79
N TYR A 192 10.38 4.45 13.89
CA TYR A 192 9.29 4.63 12.92
C TYR A 192 9.49 5.87 12.03
N GLY A 193 10.61 6.58 12.18
CA GLY A 193 10.95 7.76 11.38
C GLY A 193 10.17 9.02 11.73
N TYR A 194 9.46 9.06 12.86
CA TYR A 194 8.62 10.21 13.24
C TYR A 194 9.42 11.45 13.61
N GLY A 195 10.68 11.30 14.02
CA GLY A 195 11.58 12.42 14.29
C GLY A 195 11.83 13.31 13.07
N ALA A 196 11.78 12.73 11.87
CA ALA A 196 11.90 13.50 10.63
C ALA A 196 10.68 14.41 10.39
N ILE A 197 9.48 13.98 10.82
CA ILE A 197 8.25 14.78 10.76
C ILE A 197 8.39 15.98 11.69
N VAL A 198 8.72 15.74 12.95
CA VAL A 198 8.85 16.81 13.97
C VAL A 198 9.96 17.80 13.60
N THR A 199 11.10 17.31 13.09
CA THR A 199 12.19 18.17 12.59
C THR A 199 11.73 19.07 11.45
N SER A 200 10.90 18.55 10.54
CA SER A 200 10.32 19.32 9.43
C SER A 200 9.34 20.38 9.94
N LEU A 201 8.50 20.02 10.92
CA LEU A 201 7.57 20.94 11.57
C LEU A 201 8.30 22.09 12.28
N HIS A 202 9.35 21.82 13.07
CA HIS A 202 10.12 22.88 13.72
C HIS A 202 10.69 23.92 12.76
N ARG A 203 11.02 23.50 11.53
CA ARG A 203 11.59 24.37 10.51
C ARG A 203 10.53 25.15 9.73
N CYS A 204 9.24 24.88 9.97
CA CYS A 204 8.17 25.35 9.09
C CYS A 204 8.49 25.03 7.62
N ALA A 205 8.91 23.80 7.36
CA ALA A 205 9.21 23.39 5.99
C ALA A 205 7.92 23.37 5.14
N ASP A 206 8.07 23.46 3.82
CA ASP A 206 6.95 23.37 2.88
C ASP A 206 6.06 22.16 3.21
N ALA A 207 4.75 22.34 3.10
CA ALA A 207 3.77 21.31 3.47
C ALA A 207 4.02 19.97 2.75
N SER A 208 4.43 20.02 1.47
CA SER A 208 4.79 18.85 0.67
C SER A 208 6.04 18.12 1.18
N THR A 209 7.02 18.86 1.70
CA THR A 209 8.23 18.30 2.32
C THR A 209 7.86 17.53 3.58
N THR A 210 7.08 18.15 4.47
CA THR A 210 6.63 17.48 5.70
C THR A 210 5.72 16.29 5.38
N ALA A 211 4.83 16.40 4.39
CA ALA A 211 3.98 15.29 3.95
C ALA A 211 4.79 14.11 3.43
N SER A 212 5.89 14.36 2.72
CA SER A 212 6.80 13.31 2.27
C SER A 212 7.52 12.63 3.44
N ARG A 213 7.80 13.34 4.54
CA ARG A 213 8.30 12.72 5.78
C ARG A 213 7.25 11.83 6.45
N ILE A 214 5.99 12.25 6.45
CA ILE A 214 4.88 11.43 6.95
C ILE A 214 4.74 10.16 6.09
N ALA A 215 4.71 10.29 4.76
CA ALA A 215 4.59 9.16 3.83
C ALA A 215 5.76 8.17 3.91
N ALA A 216 6.97 8.66 4.21
CA ALA A 216 8.16 7.84 4.39
C ALA A 216 8.27 7.18 5.78
N SER A 217 7.43 7.59 6.74
CA SER A 217 7.41 7.04 8.10
C SER A 217 6.61 5.74 8.18
N SER A 218 6.69 5.06 9.33
CA SER A 218 5.87 3.87 9.56
C SER A 218 4.42 4.17 9.95
N TRP A 219 3.98 5.44 9.97
CA TRP A 219 2.61 5.80 10.36
C TRP A 219 1.59 5.12 9.44
N CYS A 220 1.89 5.10 8.13
CA CYS A 220 1.15 4.35 7.13
C CYS A 220 2.11 3.89 6.02
N SER A 221 2.99 2.94 6.35
CA SER A 221 4.03 2.47 5.42
C SER A 221 3.43 1.88 4.13
N GLY A 222 3.71 2.52 3.00
CA GLY A 222 3.24 2.08 1.67
C GLY A 222 1.78 2.42 1.36
N CYS A 223 1.06 3.09 2.27
CA CYS A 223 -0.31 3.49 2.03
C CYS A 223 -0.43 4.42 0.83
N VAL A 224 -1.50 4.23 0.05
CA VAL A 224 -1.82 5.04 -1.14
C VAL A 224 -0.63 5.08 -2.13
N ASN A 225 0.12 3.98 -2.26
CA ASN A 225 1.31 3.87 -3.12
C ASN A 225 2.34 4.99 -2.84
N GLY A 226 2.54 5.34 -1.57
CA GLY A 226 3.46 6.40 -1.13
C GLY A 226 2.91 7.82 -1.23
N ASN A 227 1.63 8.00 -1.62
CA ASN A 227 0.98 9.31 -1.68
C ASN A 227 0.19 9.66 -0.40
N TYR A 228 0.33 8.87 0.66
CA TYR A 228 -0.32 9.10 1.94
C TYR A 228 0.03 10.53 2.46
N VAL A 229 -0.99 11.35 2.73
CA VAL A 229 -0.93 12.81 2.99
C VAL A 229 -0.48 13.65 1.79
N VAL A 230 0.56 13.23 1.06
CA VAL A 230 1.11 13.94 -0.11
C VAL A 230 0.02 14.26 -1.15
N GLY A 231 -0.86 13.31 -1.46
CA GLY A 231 -1.95 13.50 -2.42
C GLY A 231 -3.04 14.46 -1.96
N VAL A 232 -3.15 14.72 -0.65
CA VAL A 232 -4.19 15.57 -0.04
C VAL A 232 -3.73 17.01 0.14
N VAL A 233 -2.42 17.24 0.29
CA VAL A 233 -1.83 18.58 0.52
C VAL A 233 -2.30 19.62 -0.49
N PRO A 234 -2.29 19.40 -1.83
CA PRO A 234 -2.69 20.43 -2.78
C PRO A 234 -4.14 20.91 -2.58
N THR A 235 -5.06 20.00 -2.25
CA THR A 235 -6.47 20.32 -2.03
C THR A 235 -6.67 21.10 -0.74
N VAL A 236 -6.00 20.69 0.35
CA VAL A 236 -6.06 21.40 1.63
C VAL A 236 -5.38 22.76 1.54
N GLU A 237 -4.27 22.85 0.82
CA GLU A 237 -3.58 24.11 0.62
C GLU A 237 -4.42 25.14 -0.15
N ALA A 238 -5.16 24.69 -1.16
CA ALA A 238 -6.03 25.54 -1.97
C ALA A 238 -7.20 26.13 -1.16
N ASP A 239 -7.69 25.44 -0.12
CA ASP A 239 -8.81 25.91 0.71
C ASP A 239 -8.61 25.60 2.21
N LEU A 240 -7.47 26.01 2.76
CA LEU A 240 -7.10 25.72 4.15
C LEU A 240 -8.18 26.17 5.13
N ALA A 241 -8.85 27.30 4.89
CA ALA A 241 -9.88 27.81 5.78
C ALA A 241 -11.05 26.85 5.91
N THR A 242 -11.53 26.30 4.79
CA THR A 242 -12.60 25.30 4.81
C THR A 242 -12.17 24.05 5.57
N TYR A 243 -11.03 23.46 5.23
CA TYR A 243 -10.56 22.23 5.85
C TYR A 243 -10.22 22.40 7.33
N SER A 244 -9.64 23.54 7.73
CA SER A 244 -9.35 23.85 9.14
C SER A 244 -10.61 24.01 9.97
N SER A 245 -11.71 24.45 9.35
CA SER A 245 -12.97 24.67 10.07
C SER A 245 -13.72 23.39 10.36
N LEU A 246 -13.34 22.26 9.75
CA LEU A 246 -13.99 20.96 9.92
C LEU A 246 -13.89 20.53 11.36
#